data_AF-A0A8J2ABJ0-F1
#
_entry.id   AF-A0A8J2ABJ0-F1
#
_cell.length_a   1.000
_cell.length_b   1.000
_cell.length_c   1.000
_cell.angle_alpha   90.00
_cell.angle_beta   90.00
_cell.angle_gamma   90.00
#
_symmetry.space_group_name_H-M   'P 1'
#
loop_
_entity.id
_entity.type
_entity.pdbx_description
1 polymer ?
#
loop_
_entity_poly.entity_id
_entity_poly.type
_entity_poly.pdbx_seq_one_letter_code
_entity_poly.pdbx_strand_id
1 'polypeptide(L)'
;MVTGDNIDTAVAIAKQCGILRPGIDVDIDSGDLATPQVAMTGAEFRRQAVDPATGRIRKDAFDNMWPYLRVLARSSPTDKYVLVSGIMNSDLYRQGTAVRDLGIFPDRQVVAVTGDGTNDAPALKKADVGFAMGMTGTSVAKDASDIVITNDDFAAIVEACKWGRNVYDSISKFLQFQLTVNIVAVTLACLGAVTTGGSPLSATQMLWVNLIMDSLGALALASEAPTEDLLERPPYGRNAGLFSPEMKFHMAGESAYQLAILIAMLYGAGPTGKGEVCDMRAPYEPPMDCTACGGWLDIPSGIDRALKSDAPTQHYTLIFNTFVMMQLFNWINCRKIYNEWNVFRGLERNPIFVSIWLVCFGTQVLIIEVAGIGRTGNALLCESINRAFKTVGLRSWQWALSLGLGAGSLVWRLVLLVLMKLFLPKSAAPQSGTRPDSLLSGDEARMAAGDRPYRTRKEGTSGSAAPKDRVPTNVGDGEADVEAITLSVCPEVLGEGASPASPGGTNSLTRVPSMTRLYRSNSLASGIRQAERVAASREAYLQGSSLQSDLNRNKTVELFKRSNS
;
A
#
# COMPACT_ATOMS: atom_id res chain seq x y z
N MET A 1 26.36 -7.75 -9.84
CA MET A 1 27.45 -7.54 -8.86
C MET A 1 28.40 -6.47 -9.39
N VAL A 2 28.86 -5.55 -8.54
CA VAL A 2 29.83 -4.50 -8.90
C VAL A 2 30.83 -4.35 -7.75
N THR A 3 32.12 -4.59 -7.99
CA THR A 3 33.15 -4.62 -6.93
C THR A 3 34.52 -4.06 -7.39
N GLY A 4 35.32 -3.60 -6.42
CA GLY A 4 36.74 -3.26 -6.60
C GLY A 4 37.69 -4.47 -6.63
N ASP A 5 37.18 -5.69 -6.37
CA ASP A 5 37.96 -6.94 -6.37
C ASP A 5 38.46 -7.35 -7.76
N ASN A 6 39.34 -8.35 -7.79
CA ASN A 6 39.78 -8.98 -9.02
C ASN A 6 38.63 -9.74 -9.73
N ILE A 7 38.69 -9.83 -11.06
CA ILE A 7 37.63 -10.43 -11.88
C ILE A 7 37.43 -11.92 -11.56
N ASP A 8 38.51 -12.67 -11.35
CA ASP A 8 38.45 -14.10 -11.03
C ASP A 8 37.72 -14.35 -9.71
N THR A 9 38.03 -13.55 -8.68
CA THR A 9 37.37 -13.57 -7.37
C THR A 9 35.88 -13.20 -7.49
N ALA A 10 35.58 -12.13 -8.22
CA ALA A 10 34.21 -11.65 -8.41
C ALA A 10 33.34 -12.67 -9.19
N VAL A 11 33.90 -13.32 -10.22
CA VAL A 11 33.24 -14.39 -10.97
C VAL A 11 33.04 -15.65 -10.12
N ALA A 12 34.03 -16.04 -9.31
CA ALA A 12 33.90 -17.18 -8.41
C ALA A 12 32.78 -16.98 -7.37
N ILE A 13 32.73 -15.82 -6.72
CA ILE A 13 31.65 -15.49 -5.78
C ILE A 13 30.30 -15.39 -6.51
N ALA A 14 30.25 -14.75 -7.69
CA ALA A 14 29.01 -14.62 -8.45
C ALA A 14 28.45 -15.97 -8.96
N LYS A 15 29.31 -16.97 -9.21
CA LYS A 15 28.88 -18.37 -9.43
C LYS A 15 28.31 -19.00 -8.16
N GLN A 16 29.01 -18.88 -7.02
CA GLN A 16 28.56 -19.43 -5.73
C GLN A 16 27.23 -18.84 -5.25
N CYS A 17 27.00 -17.54 -5.47
CA CYS A 17 25.75 -16.84 -5.13
C CYS A 17 24.63 -16.99 -6.18
N GLY A 18 24.83 -17.77 -7.25
CA GLY A 18 23.81 -17.96 -8.31
C GLY A 18 23.50 -16.71 -9.16
N ILE A 19 24.33 -15.67 -9.07
CA ILE A 19 24.21 -14.42 -9.86
C ILE A 19 24.57 -14.69 -11.33
N LEU A 20 25.50 -15.62 -11.56
CA LEU A 20 25.84 -16.17 -12.87
C LEU A 20 25.10 -17.50 -13.04
N ARG A 21 24.12 -17.52 -13.96
CA ARG A 21 23.21 -18.64 -14.17
C ARG A 21 23.86 -19.72 -15.06
N PRO A 22 23.97 -20.99 -14.61
CA PRO A 22 24.39 -22.10 -15.47
C PRO A 22 23.51 -22.24 -16.70
N GLY A 23 24.10 -22.54 -17.86
CA GLY A 23 23.40 -22.68 -19.14
C GLY A 23 22.93 -21.36 -19.78
N ILE A 24 23.23 -20.20 -19.18
CA ILE A 24 22.84 -18.88 -19.71
C ILE A 24 24.00 -17.87 -19.63
N ASP A 25 24.56 -17.66 -18.44
CA ASP A 25 25.70 -16.76 -18.23
C ASP A 25 27.03 -17.52 -18.15
N VAL A 26 26.97 -18.83 -17.88
CA VAL A 26 28.09 -19.76 -17.72
C VAL A 26 27.78 -21.04 -18.52
N ASP A 27 28.77 -21.52 -19.27
CA ASP A 27 28.71 -22.81 -19.96
C ASP A 27 28.66 -23.98 -18.96
N ILE A 28 27.92 -25.05 -19.27
CA ILE A 28 27.73 -26.19 -18.36
C ILE A 28 28.91 -27.18 -18.45
N ASP A 29 29.49 -27.36 -19.62
CA ASP A 29 30.51 -28.38 -19.90
C ASP A 29 31.92 -27.89 -19.60
N SER A 30 32.25 -26.64 -19.96
CA SER A 30 33.55 -26.02 -19.62
C SER A 30 33.54 -25.28 -18.29
N GLY A 31 32.37 -24.77 -17.87
CA GLY A 31 32.26 -23.85 -16.74
C GLY A 31 32.76 -22.42 -17.04
N ASP A 32 33.09 -22.08 -18.28
CA ASP A 32 33.52 -20.73 -18.68
C ASP A 32 32.34 -19.75 -18.82
N LEU A 33 32.64 -18.46 -19.00
CA LEU A 33 31.62 -17.44 -19.24
C LEU A 33 31.03 -17.60 -20.66
N ALA A 34 29.70 -17.66 -20.76
CA ALA A 34 29.02 -17.89 -22.04
C ALA A 34 29.30 -16.78 -23.09
N THR A 35 29.53 -15.54 -22.65
CA THR A 35 30.11 -14.47 -23.46
C THR A 35 31.05 -13.58 -22.63
N PRO A 36 32.06 -12.92 -23.23
CA PRO A 36 32.92 -11.96 -22.54
C PRO A 36 32.21 -10.65 -22.13
N GLN A 37 30.91 -10.53 -22.38
CA GLN A 37 30.10 -9.37 -21.92
C GLN A 37 29.46 -9.63 -20.54
N VAL A 38 29.40 -10.90 -20.10
CA VAL A 38 28.82 -11.30 -18.81
C VAL A 38 29.62 -10.76 -17.61
N ALA A 39 30.94 -10.79 -17.71
CA ALA A 39 31.84 -10.25 -16.69
C ALA A 39 32.99 -9.46 -17.33
N MET A 40 33.31 -8.29 -16.81
CA MET A 40 34.40 -7.44 -17.30
C MET A 40 35.00 -6.54 -16.21
N THR A 41 36.16 -5.96 -16.49
CA THR A 41 36.79 -4.98 -15.60
C THR A 41 36.24 -3.56 -15.81
N GLY A 42 36.33 -2.72 -14.79
CA GLY A 42 36.05 -1.28 -14.87
C GLY A 42 36.82 -0.55 -15.97
N ALA A 43 38.03 -1.02 -16.31
CA ALA A 43 38.83 -0.45 -17.40
C ALA A 43 38.29 -0.82 -18.79
N GLU A 44 37.68 -1.99 -18.97
CA GLU A 44 36.98 -2.39 -20.21
C GLU A 44 35.64 -1.69 -20.31
N PHE A 45 34.87 -1.70 -19.21
CA PHE A 45 33.60 -0.99 -19.10
C PHE A 45 33.75 0.50 -19.44
N ARG A 46 34.71 1.23 -18.85
CA ARG A 46 34.95 2.65 -19.21
C ARG A 46 35.29 2.82 -20.69
N ARG A 47 36.15 1.95 -21.25
CA ARG A 47 36.55 2.00 -22.68
C ARG A 47 35.38 1.73 -23.65
N GLN A 48 34.31 1.07 -23.21
CA GLN A 48 33.12 0.78 -24.00
C GLN A 48 31.96 1.76 -23.73
N ALA A 49 31.61 1.99 -22.47
CA ALA A 49 30.48 2.81 -22.04
C ALA A 49 30.70 4.32 -22.20
N VAL A 50 31.93 4.83 -22.10
CA VAL A 50 32.20 6.27 -22.03
C VAL A 50 32.98 6.74 -23.27
N ASP A 51 32.61 7.91 -23.79
CA ASP A 51 33.40 8.63 -24.78
C ASP A 51 34.58 9.35 -24.11
N PRO A 52 35.84 9.04 -24.47
CA PRO A 52 37.02 9.71 -23.91
C PRO A 52 37.07 11.22 -24.18
N ALA A 53 36.42 11.72 -25.23
CA ALA A 53 36.48 13.14 -25.60
C ALA A 53 35.47 14.01 -24.84
N THR A 54 34.24 13.52 -24.61
CA THR A 54 33.17 14.28 -23.93
C THR A 54 32.86 13.82 -22.51
N GLY A 55 33.38 12.67 -22.07
CA GLY A 55 33.05 12.06 -20.77
C GLY A 55 31.61 11.55 -20.67
N ARG A 56 30.86 11.53 -21.78
CA ARG A 56 29.45 11.12 -21.82
C ARG A 56 29.30 9.62 -22.08
N ILE A 57 28.15 9.08 -21.67
CA ILE A 57 27.79 7.67 -21.94
C ILE A 57 27.47 7.52 -23.43
N ARG A 58 28.17 6.61 -24.11
CA ARG A 58 27.89 6.23 -25.51
C ARG A 58 26.73 5.24 -25.52
N LYS A 59 25.52 5.78 -25.66
CA LYS A 59 24.27 5.04 -25.47
C LYS A 59 24.22 3.73 -26.24
N ASP A 60 24.53 3.72 -27.53
CA ASP A 60 24.41 2.52 -28.36
C ASP A 60 25.40 1.41 -27.94
N ALA A 61 26.63 1.79 -27.57
CA ALA A 61 27.62 0.85 -27.05
C ALA A 61 27.25 0.33 -25.64
N PHE A 62 26.63 1.18 -24.82
CA PHE A 62 26.14 0.80 -23.51
C PHE A 62 24.92 -0.14 -23.60
N ASP A 63 23.96 0.19 -24.44
CA ASP A 63 22.71 -0.57 -24.66
C ASP A 63 22.97 -1.95 -25.31
N ASN A 64 24.04 -2.11 -26.09
CA ASN A 64 24.47 -3.44 -26.55
C ASN A 64 25.19 -4.28 -25.46
N MET A 65 25.53 -3.71 -24.29
CA MET A 65 26.42 -4.32 -23.29
C MET A 65 25.73 -4.59 -21.94
N TRP A 66 24.98 -3.63 -21.40
CA TRP A 66 24.34 -3.79 -20.08
C TRP A 66 23.30 -4.92 -19.98
N PRO A 67 22.58 -5.35 -21.05
CA PRO A 67 21.69 -6.51 -20.98
C PRO A 67 22.38 -7.78 -20.48
N TYR A 68 23.63 -7.99 -20.87
CA TYR A 68 24.41 -9.19 -20.58
C TYR A 68 25.28 -9.06 -19.33
N LEU A 69 25.68 -7.84 -18.97
CA LEU A 69 26.57 -7.58 -17.84
C LEU A 69 25.96 -8.07 -16.51
N ARG A 70 26.66 -8.96 -15.81
CA ARG A 70 26.32 -9.48 -14.46
C ARG A 70 27.38 -9.13 -13.43
N VAL A 71 28.65 -9.10 -13.81
CA VAL A 71 29.79 -8.83 -12.92
C VAL A 71 30.67 -7.71 -13.48
N LEU A 72 30.77 -6.59 -12.74
CA LEU A 72 31.71 -5.52 -13.02
C LEU A 72 32.79 -5.50 -11.93
N ALA A 73 33.98 -5.98 -12.26
CA ALA A 73 35.12 -6.11 -11.33
C ALA A 73 36.11 -4.96 -11.48
N ARG A 74 37.02 -4.75 -10.50
CA ARG A 74 37.97 -3.62 -10.44
C ARG A 74 37.30 -2.25 -10.72
N SER A 75 36.05 -2.08 -10.26
CA SER A 75 35.23 -0.90 -10.55
C SER A 75 35.69 0.32 -9.75
N SER A 76 35.82 1.47 -10.40
CA SER A 76 35.96 2.78 -9.74
C SER A 76 34.59 3.32 -9.27
N PRO A 77 34.54 4.28 -8.32
CA PRO A 77 33.30 4.99 -7.95
C PRO A 77 32.55 5.57 -9.16
N THR A 78 33.31 6.12 -10.12
CA THR A 78 32.80 6.67 -11.37
C THR A 78 32.15 5.60 -12.25
N ASP A 79 32.69 4.37 -12.25
CA ASP A 79 32.13 3.25 -13.03
C ASP A 79 30.76 2.86 -12.47
N LYS A 80 30.63 2.79 -11.14
CA LYS A 80 29.37 2.52 -10.45
C LYS A 80 28.33 3.57 -10.81
N TYR A 81 28.69 4.86 -10.72
CA TYR A 81 27.83 5.98 -11.11
C TYR A 81 27.43 5.94 -12.60
N VAL A 82 28.36 5.61 -13.50
CA VAL A 82 28.11 5.52 -14.95
C VAL A 82 27.19 4.35 -15.28
N LEU A 83 27.36 3.17 -14.66
CA LEU A 83 26.49 2.01 -14.85
C LEU A 83 25.04 2.33 -14.45
N VAL A 84 24.85 2.87 -13.25
CA VAL A 84 23.52 3.26 -12.72
C VAL A 84 22.89 4.35 -13.60
N SER A 85 23.67 5.37 -13.96
CA SER A 85 23.24 6.44 -14.87
C SER A 85 22.93 5.94 -16.28
N GLY A 86 23.59 4.89 -16.76
CA GLY A 86 23.32 4.29 -18.05
C GLY A 86 22.00 3.53 -18.06
N ILE A 87 21.78 2.61 -17.10
CA ILE A 87 20.58 1.77 -17.04
C ILE A 87 19.31 2.63 -16.93
N MET A 88 19.29 3.64 -16.05
CA MET A 88 18.15 4.55 -15.87
C MET A 88 17.82 5.43 -17.10
N ASN A 89 18.77 5.58 -18.03
CA ASN A 89 18.65 6.38 -19.26
C ASN A 89 18.66 5.51 -20.53
N SER A 90 18.69 4.18 -20.40
CA SER A 90 18.51 3.25 -21.50
C SER A 90 17.10 3.35 -22.05
N ASP A 91 16.96 3.27 -23.38
CA ASP A 91 15.65 3.20 -24.04
C ASP A 91 15.39 1.83 -24.70
N LEU A 92 16.20 0.80 -24.39
CA LEU A 92 16.01 -0.55 -24.94
C LEU A 92 14.57 -1.05 -24.78
N TYR A 93 13.93 -0.79 -23.66
CA TYR A 93 12.54 -1.18 -23.38
C TYR A 93 11.53 -0.72 -24.46
N ARG A 94 11.84 0.33 -25.24
CA ARG A 94 11.00 0.78 -26.36
C ARG A 94 11.05 -0.15 -27.58
N GLN A 95 12.03 -1.06 -27.67
CA GLN A 95 12.17 -2.03 -28.75
C GLN A 95 11.20 -3.23 -28.61
N GLY A 96 10.38 -3.27 -27.55
CA GLY A 96 9.23 -4.16 -27.46
C GLY A 96 9.58 -5.62 -27.22
N THR A 97 9.24 -6.51 -28.15
CA THR A 97 9.24 -7.96 -27.94
C THR A 97 10.64 -8.53 -27.73
N ALA A 98 11.61 -8.15 -28.56
CA ALA A 98 13.00 -8.63 -28.49
C ALA A 98 13.70 -8.35 -27.15
N VAL A 99 13.17 -7.40 -26.38
CA VAL A 99 13.67 -7.00 -25.05
C VAL A 99 13.30 -8.03 -23.98
N ARG A 100 12.16 -8.73 -24.16
CA ARG A 100 11.67 -9.76 -23.22
C ARG A 100 12.52 -11.02 -23.27
N ASP A 101 12.98 -11.39 -24.46
CA ASP A 101 13.84 -12.57 -24.67
C ASP A 101 15.23 -12.38 -24.01
N LEU A 102 15.68 -11.13 -23.89
CA LEU A 102 16.86 -10.72 -23.11
C LEU A 102 16.61 -10.65 -21.59
N GLY A 103 15.39 -10.96 -21.13
CA GLY A 103 15.00 -10.90 -19.71
C GLY A 103 14.82 -9.48 -19.16
N ILE A 104 14.79 -8.44 -20.01
CA ILE A 104 14.63 -7.05 -19.59
C ILE A 104 13.13 -6.72 -19.44
N PHE A 105 12.80 -5.99 -18.36
CA PHE A 105 11.43 -5.59 -18.08
C PHE A 105 10.90 -4.57 -19.12
N PRO A 106 9.68 -4.72 -19.69
CA PRO A 106 9.21 -3.95 -20.84
C PRO A 106 8.66 -2.54 -20.50
N ASP A 107 9.33 -1.81 -19.61
CA ASP A 107 9.14 -0.37 -19.34
C ASP A 107 10.49 0.21 -18.90
N ARG A 108 10.56 1.52 -18.62
CA ARG A 108 11.76 2.15 -18.06
C ARG A 108 12.20 1.46 -16.78
N GLN A 109 13.46 1.01 -16.74
CA GLN A 109 14.02 0.32 -15.57
C GLN A 109 14.03 1.24 -14.34
N VAL A 110 13.81 0.67 -13.17
CA VAL A 110 13.94 1.32 -11.85
C VAL A 110 15.13 0.67 -11.17
N VAL A 111 16.16 1.47 -10.84
CA VAL A 111 17.45 0.93 -10.39
C VAL A 111 17.62 1.08 -8.89
N ALA A 112 17.75 -0.06 -8.19
CA ALA A 112 18.21 -0.12 -6.81
C ALA A 112 19.72 -0.36 -6.77
N VAL A 113 20.42 0.28 -5.82
CA VAL A 113 21.86 0.10 -5.58
C VAL A 113 22.09 -0.18 -4.11
N THR A 114 23.02 -1.09 -3.78
CA THR A 114 23.45 -1.35 -2.40
C THR A 114 24.95 -1.07 -2.25
N GLY A 115 25.37 -0.56 -1.09
CA GLY A 115 26.78 -0.25 -0.82
C GLY A 115 27.07 0.11 0.64
N ASP A 116 28.33 -0.02 1.03
CA ASP A 116 28.86 0.20 2.38
C ASP A 116 29.89 1.34 2.41
N GLY A 117 30.74 1.42 1.38
CA GLY A 117 31.85 2.36 1.31
C GLY A 117 31.46 3.78 0.88
N THR A 118 32.30 4.75 1.25
CA THR A 118 32.24 6.14 0.75
C THR A 118 32.30 6.22 -0.78
N ASN A 119 32.94 5.23 -1.41
CA ASN A 119 33.00 5.01 -2.87
C ASN A 119 31.64 4.78 -3.53
N ASP A 120 30.64 4.32 -2.78
CA ASP A 120 29.31 3.97 -3.30
C ASP A 120 28.31 5.11 -3.17
N ALA A 121 28.57 6.09 -2.29
CA ALA A 121 27.70 7.25 -2.07
C ALA A 121 27.25 7.99 -3.34
N PRO A 122 28.09 8.22 -4.37
CA PRO A 122 27.65 8.84 -5.63
C PRO A 122 26.68 7.96 -6.42
N ALA A 123 26.84 6.63 -6.37
CA ALA A 123 25.97 5.68 -7.07
C ALA A 123 24.66 5.43 -6.31
N LEU A 124 24.73 5.33 -4.97
CA LEU A 124 23.57 5.29 -4.08
C LEU A 124 22.66 6.50 -4.30
N LYS A 125 23.21 7.73 -4.23
CA LYS A 125 22.42 8.95 -4.45
C LYS A 125 22.01 9.20 -5.91
N LYS A 126 22.44 8.34 -6.83
CA LYS A 126 22.06 8.37 -8.24
C LYS A 126 20.96 7.36 -8.58
N ALA A 127 20.77 6.32 -7.77
CA ALA A 127 19.76 5.29 -7.95
C ALA A 127 18.32 5.86 -7.87
N ASP A 128 17.32 5.06 -8.27
CA ASP A 128 15.93 5.33 -7.88
C ASP A 128 15.69 4.94 -6.40
N VAL A 129 16.49 4.00 -5.84
CA VAL A 129 16.56 3.66 -4.40
C VAL A 129 17.98 3.27 -4.01
N GLY A 130 18.59 3.96 -3.04
CA GLY A 130 19.86 3.56 -2.42
C GLY A 130 19.68 2.77 -1.13
N PHE A 131 20.37 1.63 -1.01
CA PHE A 131 20.47 0.81 0.21
C PHE A 131 21.87 0.92 0.83
N ALA A 132 21.96 1.20 2.12
CA ALA A 132 23.23 1.16 2.87
C ALA A 132 23.25 0.05 3.92
N MET A 133 24.43 -0.54 4.12
CA MET A 133 24.66 -1.50 5.21
C MET A 133 24.66 -0.78 6.57
N GLY A 134 24.01 -1.35 7.58
CA GLY A 134 23.78 -0.74 8.90
C GLY A 134 24.95 -0.92 9.87
N MET A 135 25.62 -2.07 9.88
CA MET A 135 26.77 -2.33 10.76
C MET A 135 28.08 -1.94 10.06
N THR A 136 28.36 -2.54 8.90
CA THR A 136 29.61 -2.33 8.12
C THR A 136 29.65 -1.00 7.37
N GLY A 137 28.49 -0.44 7.01
CA GLY A 137 28.40 0.76 6.18
C GLY A 137 28.94 2.02 6.84
N THR A 138 29.71 2.79 6.08
CA THR A 138 30.18 4.13 6.45
C THR A 138 29.03 5.12 6.62
N SER A 139 29.21 6.15 7.46
CA SER A 139 28.22 7.23 7.61
C SER A 139 27.87 7.87 6.27
N VAL A 140 28.87 8.14 5.43
CA VAL A 140 28.69 8.74 4.09
C VAL A 140 27.83 7.87 3.17
N ALA A 141 27.91 6.54 3.27
CA ALA A 141 27.02 5.64 2.52
C ALA A 141 25.58 5.68 3.07
N LYS A 142 25.43 5.68 4.41
CA LYS A 142 24.12 5.80 5.09
C LYS A 142 23.42 7.12 4.75
N ASP A 143 24.12 8.25 4.87
CA ASP A 143 23.63 9.59 4.54
C ASP A 143 23.29 9.77 3.06
N ALA A 144 23.91 8.98 2.18
CA ALA A 144 23.64 8.96 0.73
C ALA A 144 22.54 7.97 0.32
N SER A 145 22.15 7.04 1.19
CA SER A 145 21.10 6.05 0.94
C SER A 145 19.70 6.60 1.25
N ASP A 146 18.68 5.84 0.85
CA ASP A 146 17.28 6.09 1.21
C ASP A 146 16.74 5.03 2.19
N ILE A 147 17.39 3.86 2.28
CA ILE A 147 17.08 2.77 3.22
C ILE A 147 18.39 2.24 3.83
N VAL A 148 18.44 2.08 5.16
CA VAL A 148 19.58 1.47 5.88
C VAL A 148 19.18 0.08 6.41
N ILE A 149 19.93 -0.95 6.04
CA ILE A 149 19.72 -2.35 6.43
C ILE A 149 20.39 -2.58 7.80
N THR A 150 19.63 -2.54 8.88
CA THR A 150 20.18 -2.53 10.26
C THR A 150 20.95 -3.80 10.66
N ASN A 151 20.71 -4.94 10.00
CA ASN A 151 21.31 -6.24 10.30
C ASN A 151 22.32 -6.75 9.26
N ASP A 152 22.68 -5.94 8.26
CA ASP A 152 23.56 -6.29 7.13
C ASP A 152 23.13 -7.51 6.29
N ASP A 153 21.87 -7.94 6.39
CA ASP A 153 21.32 -9.08 5.65
C ASP A 153 20.76 -8.67 4.28
N PHE A 154 21.22 -9.30 3.21
CA PHE A 154 20.73 -9.07 1.86
C PHE A 154 19.25 -9.49 1.68
N ALA A 155 18.74 -10.43 2.49
CA ALA A 155 17.33 -10.82 2.46
C ALA A 155 16.39 -9.66 2.85
N ALA A 156 16.86 -8.68 3.63
CA ALA A 156 16.09 -7.48 3.96
C ALA A 156 15.73 -6.64 2.73
N ILE A 157 16.49 -6.73 1.63
CA ILE A 157 16.17 -6.08 0.35
C ILE A 157 14.93 -6.75 -0.28
N VAL A 158 14.82 -8.08 -0.19
CA VAL A 158 13.67 -8.83 -0.70
C VAL A 158 12.42 -8.50 0.11
N GLU A 159 12.53 -8.41 1.44
CA GLU A 159 11.45 -7.95 2.31
C GLU A 159 11.04 -6.50 1.99
N ALA A 160 11.99 -5.58 1.81
CA ALA A 160 11.70 -4.20 1.42
C ALA A 160 10.96 -4.12 0.07
N CYS A 161 11.35 -4.94 -0.92
CA CYS A 161 10.63 -5.06 -2.19
C CYS A 161 9.21 -5.64 -2.00
N LYS A 162 9.04 -6.64 -1.12
CA LYS A 162 7.73 -7.25 -0.83
C LYS A 162 6.78 -6.25 -0.15
N TRP A 163 7.27 -5.49 0.83
CA TRP A 163 6.53 -4.39 1.46
C TRP A 163 6.20 -3.27 0.47
N GLY A 164 7.14 -2.86 -0.39
CA GLY A 164 6.88 -1.85 -1.42
C GLY A 164 5.78 -2.26 -2.41
N ARG A 165 5.75 -3.53 -2.83
CA ARG A 165 4.66 -4.09 -3.66
C ARG A 165 3.33 -4.09 -2.91
N ASN A 166 3.32 -4.45 -1.63
CA ASN A 166 2.12 -4.45 -0.79
C ASN A 166 1.53 -3.05 -0.58
N VAL A 167 2.38 -2.03 -0.35
CA VAL A 167 1.94 -0.62 -0.20
C VAL A 167 1.25 -0.12 -1.47
N TYR A 168 1.82 -0.41 -2.66
CA TYR A 168 1.19 -0.04 -3.94
C TYR A 168 -0.19 -0.69 -4.12
N ASP A 169 -0.30 -1.98 -3.82
CA ASP A 169 -1.57 -2.71 -3.93
C ASP A 169 -2.60 -2.15 -2.94
N SER A 170 -2.19 -1.81 -1.71
CA SER A 170 -3.08 -1.25 -0.70
C SER A 170 -3.57 0.17 -1.03
N ILE A 171 -2.74 1.00 -1.69
CA ILE A 171 -3.18 2.26 -2.29
C ILE A 171 -4.22 2.00 -3.39
N SER A 172 -3.99 1.01 -4.25
CA SER A 172 -4.92 0.65 -5.33
C SER A 172 -6.26 0.10 -4.81
N LYS A 173 -6.26 -0.72 -3.74
CA LYS A 173 -7.47 -1.19 -3.03
C LYS A 173 -8.28 -0.02 -2.47
N PHE A 174 -7.61 0.92 -1.78
CA PHE A 174 -8.26 2.11 -1.23
C PHE A 174 -8.86 3.00 -2.32
N LEU A 175 -8.13 3.25 -3.42
CA LEU A 175 -8.65 4.04 -4.54
C LEU A 175 -9.79 3.32 -5.28
N GLN A 176 -9.79 1.99 -5.36
CA GLN A 176 -10.92 1.23 -5.90
C GLN A 176 -12.20 1.54 -5.10
N PHE A 177 -12.09 1.47 -3.78
CA PHE A 177 -13.19 1.73 -2.85
C PHE A 177 -13.64 3.20 -2.94
N GLN A 178 -12.75 4.15 -2.64
CA GLN A 178 -13.07 5.57 -2.54
C GLN A 178 -13.70 6.13 -3.82
N LEU A 179 -13.14 5.80 -4.99
CA LEU A 179 -13.65 6.33 -6.25
C LEU A 179 -15.00 5.69 -6.63
N THR A 180 -15.20 4.41 -6.34
CA THR A 180 -16.51 3.75 -6.53
C THR A 180 -17.59 4.48 -5.73
N VAL A 181 -17.33 4.82 -4.46
CA VAL A 181 -18.34 5.52 -3.65
C VAL A 181 -18.51 6.98 -4.07
N ASN A 182 -17.42 7.69 -4.36
CA ASN A 182 -17.51 9.09 -4.78
C ASN A 182 -18.34 9.23 -6.08
N ILE A 183 -18.22 8.29 -7.02
CA ILE A 183 -19.07 8.22 -8.22
C ILE A 183 -20.55 8.07 -7.85
N VAL A 184 -20.88 7.12 -6.97
CA VAL A 184 -22.26 6.82 -6.56
C VAL A 184 -22.86 8.00 -5.79
N ALA A 185 -22.12 8.57 -4.83
CA ALA A 185 -22.55 9.67 -3.98
C ALA A 185 -22.82 10.94 -4.79
N VAL A 186 -21.90 11.34 -5.67
CA VAL A 186 -22.06 12.54 -6.52
C VAL A 186 -23.21 12.33 -7.50
N THR A 187 -23.30 11.18 -8.14
CA THR A 187 -24.38 10.90 -9.11
C THR A 187 -25.76 10.89 -8.44
N LEU A 188 -25.90 10.28 -7.25
CA LEU A 188 -27.15 10.30 -6.48
C LEU A 188 -27.52 11.71 -6.02
N ALA A 189 -26.56 12.49 -5.50
CA ALA A 189 -26.79 13.86 -5.05
C ALA A 189 -27.22 14.78 -6.20
N CYS A 190 -26.54 14.68 -7.36
CA CYS A 190 -26.91 15.44 -8.56
C CYS A 190 -28.29 15.04 -9.11
N LEU A 191 -28.59 13.74 -9.19
CA LEU A 191 -29.87 13.24 -9.70
C LEU A 191 -31.04 13.67 -8.79
N GLY A 192 -30.88 13.55 -7.46
CA GLY A 192 -31.88 14.03 -6.51
C GLY A 192 -32.04 15.55 -6.55
N ALA A 193 -30.95 16.32 -6.64
CA ALA A 193 -31.03 17.77 -6.79
C ALA A 193 -31.84 18.19 -8.04
N VAL A 194 -31.67 17.49 -9.16
CA VAL A 194 -32.39 17.76 -10.42
C VAL A 194 -33.84 17.30 -10.41
N THR A 195 -34.16 16.17 -9.75
CA THR A 195 -35.48 15.51 -9.86
C THR A 195 -36.38 15.65 -8.64
N THR A 196 -35.80 15.74 -7.44
CA THR A 196 -36.49 15.89 -6.15
C THR A 196 -36.19 17.22 -5.47
N GLY A 197 -35.49 18.14 -6.13
CA GLY A 197 -35.17 19.49 -5.64
C GLY A 197 -34.15 19.53 -4.49
N GLY A 198 -33.52 18.41 -4.15
CA GLY A 198 -32.58 18.30 -3.03
C GLY A 198 -31.87 16.95 -2.98
N SER A 199 -30.74 16.89 -2.27
CA SER A 199 -29.96 15.66 -2.10
C SER A 199 -30.71 14.63 -1.22
N PRO A 200 -30.76 13.34 -1.60
CA PRO A 200 -31.34 12.28 -0.76
C PRO A 200 -30.52 12.00 0.51
N LEU A 201 -29.24 12.43 0.54
CA LEU A 201 -28.33 12.33 1.67
C LEU A 201 -28.05 13.72 2.23
N SER A 202 -28.21 13.88 3.55
CA SER A 202 -27.98 15.16 4.23
C SER A 202 -26.48 15.48 4.41
N ALA A 203 -26.12 16.75 4.60
CA ALA A 203 -24.73 17.17 4.73
C ALA A 203 -23.99 16.51 5.91
N THR A 204 -24.68 16.28 7.04
CA THR A 204 -24.16 15.58 8.22
C THR A 204 -24.01 14.08 7.99
N GLN A 205 -24.96 13.46 7.28
CA GLN A 205 -24.87 12.07 6.85
C GLN A 205 -23.65 11.88 5.92
N MET A 206 -23.48 12.76 4.93
CA MET A 206 -22.34 12.78 4.01
C MET A 206 -20.99 12.93 4.75
N LEU A 207 -20.90 13.86 5.72
CA LEU A 207 -19.70 14.03 6.55
C LEU A 207 -19.34 12.75 7.32
N TRP A 208 -20.35 12.03 7.82
CA TRP A 208 -20.15 10.73 8.48
C TRP A 208 -19.71 9.64 7.51
N VAL A 209 -20.29 9.55 6.30
CA VAL A 209 -19.83 8.55 5.32
C VAL A 209 -18.37 8.83 4.93
N ASN A 210 -17.99 10.09 4.68
CA ASN A 210 -16.60 10.46 4.38
C ASN A 210 -15.66 10.12 5.57
N LEU A 211 -16.09 10.29 6.83
CA LEU A 211 -15.28 9.92 7.99
C LEU A 211 -15.00 8.41 8.03
N ILE A 212 -15.99 7.56 7.74
CA ILE A 212 -15.78 6.12 7.59
C ILE A 212 -14.87 5.84 6.39
N MET A 213 -15.23 6.33 5.21
CA MET A 213 -14.63 5.86 3.95
C MET A 213 -13.23 6.38 3.72
N ASP A 214 -13.00 7.67 3.96
CA ASP A 214 -11.75 8.33 3.64
C ASP A 214 -10.70 8.00 4.70
N SER A 215 -11.08 8.09 5.98
CA SER A 215 -10.12 7.96 7.10
C SER A 215 -10.01 6.51 7.61
N LEU A 216 -11.14 5.89 7.97
CA LEU A 216 -11.12 4.51 8.48
C LEU A 216 -10.93 3.49 7.34
N GLY A 217 -11.48 3.77 6.15
CA GLY A 217 -11.28 3.01 4.91
C GLY A 217 -9.82 2.88 4.50
N ALA A 218 -9.12 4.01 4.44
CA ALA A 218 -7.67 4.03 4.19
C ALA A 218 -6.91 3.22 5.25
N LEU A 219 -7.18 3.44 6.55
CA LEU A 219 -6.48 2.74 7.63
C LEU A 219 -6.68 1.22 7.56
N ALA A 220 -7.90 0.73 7.33
CA ALA A 220 -8.18 -0.70 7.28
C ALA A 220 -7.53 -1.40 6.07
N LEU A 221 -7.54 -0.77 4.90
CA LEU A 221 -6.96 -1.32 3.66
C LEU A 221 -5.44 -1.17 3.59
N ALA A 222 -4.87 -0.11 4.16
CA ALA A 222 -3.42 0.06 4.30
C ALA A 222 -2.80 -0.94 5.30
N SER A 223 -3.57 -1.44 6.27
CA SER A 223 -3.10 -2.35 7.32
C SER A 223 -3.04 -3.84 6.91
N GLU A 224 -3.22 -4.18 5.63
CA GLU A 224 -3.00 -5.56 5.17
C GLU A 224 -1.50 -5.91 5.15
N ALA A 225 -1.15 -7.08 5.71
CA ALA A 225 0.20 -7.60 5.67
C ALA A 225 0.58 -8.16 4.28
N PRO A 226 1.86 -8.10 3.86
CA PRO A 226 2.32 -8.70 2.61
C PRO A 226 2.10 -10.21 2.54
N THR A 227 2.09 -10.74 1.31
CA THR A 227 2.02 -12.17 0.98
C THR A 227 3.14 -12.51 -0.01
N GLU A 228 3.60 -13.77 -0.03
CA GLU A 228 4.68 -14.20 -0.94
C GLU A 228 4.22 -14.25 -2.40
N ASP A 229 2.91 -14.45 -2.63
CA ASP A 229 2.21 -14.29 -3.91
C ASP A 229 2.56 -12.94 -4.61
N LEU A 230 2.93 -11.91 -3.84
CA LEU A 230 3.38 -10.61 -4.37
C LEU A 230 4.73 -10.67 -5.11
N LEU A 231 5.59 -11.65 -4.83
CA LEU A 231 6.92 -11.77 -5.44
C LEU A 231 6.91 -12.52 -6.77
N GLU A 232 5.98 -13.46 -6.97
CA GLU A 232 5.87 -14.31 -8.17
C GLU A 232 5.57 -13.51 -9.45
N ARG A 233 4.84 -12.40 -9.32
CA ARG A 233 4.47 -11.53 -10.45
C ARG A 233 5.62 -10.58 -10.87
N PRO A 234 5.67 -10.14 -12.14
CA PRO A 234 6.59 -9.07 -12.55
C PRO A 234 6.33 -7.74 -11.80
N PRO A 235 7.31 -6.82 -11.73
CA PRO A 235 7.11 -5.50 -11.13
C PRO A 235 6.11 -4.65 -11.94
N TYR A 236 5.64 -3.55 -11.34
CA TYR A 236 4.80 -2.57 -12.01
C TYR A 236 5.62 -1.67 -12.96
N GLY A 237 5.02 -1.28 -14.08
CA GLY A 237 5.58 -0.26 -14.97
C GLY A 237 5.55 1.12 -14.34
N ARG A 238 6.63 1.90 -14.50
CA ARG A 238 6.70 3.32 -14.09
C ARG A 238 5.68 4.18 -14.83
N ASN A 239 5.32 3.79 -16.05
CA ASN A 239 4.32 4.44 -16.89
C ASN A 239 2.97 3.70 -16.90
N ALA A 240 2.80 2.65 -16.09
CA ALA A 240 1.54 1.93 -15.99
C ALA A 240 0.45 2.80 -15.33
N GLY A 241 -0.74 2.84 -15.93
CA GLY A 241 -1.87 3.53 -15.33
C GLY A 241 -2.33 2.85 -14.05
N LEU A 242 -2.40 3.60 -12.94
CA LEU A 242 -2.77 3.13 -11.59
C LEU A 242 -4.10 2.35 -11.54
N PHE A 243 -5.00 2.60 -12.50
CA PHE A 243 -6.27 1.88 -12.65
C PHE A 243 -6.18 0.91 -13.82
N SER A 244 -6.08 -0.39 -13.52
CA SER A 244 -6.08 -1.45 -14.53
C SER A 244 -7.45 -1.53 -15.27
N PRO A 245 -7.52 -2.16 -16.45
CA PRO A 245 -8.79 -2.38 -17.15
C PRO A 245 -9.81 -3.16 -16.30
N GLU A 246 -9.33 -4.15 -15.56
CA GLU A 246 -10.14 -5.01 -14.68
C GLU A 246 -10.67 -4.21 -13.48
N MET A 247 -9.80 -3.41 -12.84
CA MET A 247 -10.18 -2.52 -11.75
C MET A 247 -11.26 -1.52 -12.19
N LYS A 248 -11.10 -0.91 -13.37
CA LYS A 248 -12.11 0.00 -13.96
C LYS A 248 -13.45 -0.71 -14.21
N PHE A 249 -13.43 -1.94 -14.71
CA PHE A 249 -14.63 -2.74 -14.94
C PHE A 249 -15.37 -3.06 -13.62
N HIS A 250 -14.63 -3.50 -12.58
CA HIS A 250 -15.21 -3.77 -11.27
C HIS A 250 -15.78 -2.51 -10.61
N MET A 251 -15.07 -1.37 -10.68
CA MET A 251 -15.57 -0.08 -10.19
C MET A 251 -16.86 0.35 -10.89
N ALA A 252 -16.88 0.33 -12.22
CA ALA A 252 -18.06 0.73 -12.99
C ALA A 252 -19.26 -0.19 -12.75
N GLY A 253 -19.03 -1.52 -12.67
CA GLY A 253 -20.07 -2.51 -12.40
C GLY A 253 -20.66 -2.40 -10.99
N GLU A 254 -19.83 -2.12 -9.99
CA GLU A 254 -20.27 -1.90 -8.60
C GLU A 254 -21.01 -0.56 -8.47
N SER A 255 -20.47 0.54 -9.02
CA SER A 255 -21.17 1.83 -9.03
C SER A 255 -22.54 1.75 -9.71
N ALA A 256 -22.66 0.98 -10.80
CA ALA A 256 -23.93 0.76 -11.49
C ALA A 256 -24.96 0.00 -10.62
N TYR A 257 -24.53 -1.03 -9.89
CA TYR A 257 -25.38 -1.79 -8.95
C TYR A 257 -25.90 -0.91 -7.81
N GLN A 258 -24.98 -0.19 -7.15
CA GLN A 258 -25.35 0.70 -6.05
C GLN A 258 -26.27 1.83 -6.52
N LEU A 259 -26.00 2.45 -7.67
CA LEU A 259 -26.86 3.48 -8.24
C LEU A 259 -28.24 2.91 -8.61
N ALA A 260 -28.32 1.75 -9.25
CA ALA A 260 -29.60 1.14 -9.60
C ALA A 260 -30.48 0.91 -8.35
N ILE A 261 -29.89 0.44 -7.25
CA ILE A 261 -30.60 0.24 -5.97
C ILE A 261 -31.04 1.58 -5.36
N LEU A 262 -30.15 2.57 -5.26
CA LEU A 262 -30.45 3.85 -4.61
C LEU A 262 -31.48 4.65 -5.42
N ILE A 263 -31.46 4.55 -6.75
CA ILE A 263 -32.45 5.14 -7.66
C ILE A 263 -33.79 4.40 -7.54
N ALA A 264 -33.79 3.07 -7.53
CA ALA A 264 -35.01 2.27 -7.34
C ALA A 264 -35.65 2.51 -5.97
N MET A 265 -34.85 2.79 -4.94
CA MET A 265 -35.34 3.21 -3.62
C MET A 265 -35.88 4.64 -3.64
N LEU A 266 -35.15 5.61 -4.22
CA LEU A 266 -35.53 7.03 -4.27
C LEU A 266 -36.91 7.27 -4.90
N TYR A 267 -37.25 6.51 -5.94
CA TYR A 267 -38.56 6.54 -6.59
C TYR A 267 -39.48 5.36 -6.18
N GLY A 268 -39.05 4.53 -5.22
CA GLY A 268 -39.74 3.32 -4.79
C GLY A 268 -40.78 3.52 -3.69
N ALA A 269 -40.67 4.61 -2.94
CA ALA A 269 -41.68 5.04 -1.97
C ALA A 269 -42.78 5.85 -2.67
N GLY A 270 -44.03 5.41 -2.54
CA GLY A 270 -45.17 5.98 -3.26
C GLY A 270 -45.99 7.00 -2.47
N PRO A 271 -46.92 7.70 -3.13
CA PRO A 271 -47.99 8.42 -2.46
C PRO A 271 -48.99 7.45 -1.80
N THR A 272 -49.67 7.91 -0.75
CA THR A 272 -50.78 7.19 -0.11
C THR A 272 -51.90 6.91 -1.11
N GLY A 273 -52.31 5.65 -1.21
CA GLY A 273 -53.38 5.24 -2.11
C GLY A 273 -54.76 5.71 -1.65
N LYS A 274 -55.38 6.61 -2.43
CA LYS A 274 -56.74 7.17 -2.28
C LYS A 274 -56.92 8.25 -1.20
N GLY A 275 -57.03 9.50 -1.66
CA GLY A 275 -58.12 10.42 -1.27
C GLY A 275 -58.06 11.12 0.09
N GLU A 276 -57.47 10.53 1.13
CA GLU A 276 -57.45 11.13 2.46
C GLU A 276 -56.16 11.91 2.73
N VAL A 277 -56.32 13.20 3.01
CA VAL A 277 -55.23 14.05 3.49
C VAL A 277 -54.94 13.68 4.94
N CYS A 278 -53.80 13.04 5.17
CA CYS A 278 -53.25 12.87 6.51
C CYS A 278 -52.86 14.26 7.07
N ASP A 279 -53.73 14.87 7.90
CA ASP A 279 -53.49 16.17 8.54
C ASP A 279 -52.35 16.05 9.57
N MET A 280 -51.10 16.11 9.10
CA MET A 280 -49.89 16.01 9.92
C MET A 280 -49.68 17.29 10.75
N ARG A 281 -50.53 17.50 11.76
CA ARG A 281 -50.56 18.69 12.60
C ARG A 281 -49.48 18.74 13.70
N ALA A 282 -48.67 17.68 13.84
CA ALA A 282 -47.62 17.56 14.85
C ALA A 282 -46.27 17.16 14.21
N PRO A 283 -45.15 17.87 14.48
CA PRO A 283 -43.83 17.53 13.91
C PRO A 283 -43.24 16.20 14.38
N TYR A 284 -43.68 15.66 15.52
CA TYR A 284 -43.03 14.57 16.25
C TYR A 284 -43.84 13.28 16.40
N GLU A 285 -45.14 13.32 16.09
CA GLU A 285 -46.01 12.14 16.19
C GLU A 285 -45.92 11.32 14.89
N PRO A 286 -45.71 9.99 14.95
CA PRO A 286 -46.00 9.14 13.81
C PRO A 286 -47.53 9.12 13.60
N PRO A 287 -48.04 9.13 12.35
CA PRO A 287 -49.47 9.00 12.15
C PRO A 287 -49.95 7.65 12.67
N MET A 288 -50.99 7.69 13.52
CA MET A 288 -51.64 6.49 14.04
C MET A 288 -52.35 5.77 12.89
N ASP A 289 -51.98 4.51 12.67
CA ASP A 289 -52.58 3.57 11.71
C ASP A 289 -52.84 4.10 10.29
N CYS A 290 -51.78 4.57 9.62
CA CYS A 290 -51.77 4.67 8.14
C CYS A 290 -51.84 3.28 7.48
N THR A 291 -53.02 2.69 7.39
CA THR A 291 -53.30 1.43 6.65
C THR A 291 -53.14 1.52 5.12
N ALA A 292 -52.52 2.59 4.61
CA ALA A 292 -52.35 2.92 3.19
C ALA A 292 -50.88 3.24 2.85
N CYS A 293 -49.96 2.35 3.23
CA CYS A 293 -48.57 2.39 2.76
C CYS A 293 -48.49 2.40 1.21
N GLY A 294 -47.47 3.06 0.65
CA GLY A 294 -47.40 3.38 -0.78
C GLY A 294 -46.08 2.98 -1.44
N GLY A 295 -46.16 2.54 -2.70
CA GLY A 295 -45.01 2.08 -3.48
C GLY A 295 -44.54 0.67 -3.10
N TRP A 296 -43.49 0.18 -3.76
CA TRP A 296 -42.96 -1.18 -3.52
C TRP A 296 -42.17 -1.29 -2.20
N LEU A 297 -41.80 -0.14 -1.62
CA LEU A 297 -41.11 -0.04 -0.33
C LEU A 297 -42.04 0.00 0.89
N ASP A 298 -43.38 -0.03 0.74
CA ASP A 298 -44.32 0.02 1.89
C ASP A 298 -44.11 1.22 2.84
N ILE A 299 -43.61 2.35 2.31
CA ILE A 299 -43.20 3.54 3.08
C ILE A 299 -43.69 4.79 2.33
N PRO A 300 -44.31 5.79 3.01
CA PRO A 300 -44.71 7.03 2.37
C PRO A 300 -43.49 7.84 1.88
N SER A 301 -43.59 8.41 0.68
CA SER A 301 -42.48 9.15 0.06
C SER A 301 -41.99 10.33 0.92
N GLY A 302 -40.66 10.36 1.14
CA GLY A 302 -40.00 11.45 1.87
C GLY A 302 -39.82 12.75 1.08
N ILE A 303 -40.04 12.74 -0.24
CA ILE A 303 -39.68 13.81 -1.17
C ILE A 303 -40.38 15.13 -0.80
N ASP A 304 -41.72 15.15 -0.78
CA ASP A 304 -42.52 16.33 -0.45
C ASP A 304 -42.26 16.87 0.96
N ARG A 305 -41.95 15.99 1.93
CA ARG A 305 -41.79 16.36 3.34
C ARG A 305 -40.45 17.04 3.60
N ALA A 306 -39.37 16.55 2.98
CA ALA A 306 -38.05 17.17 3.11
C ALA A 306 -38.04 18.59 2.53
N LEU A 307 -38.61 18.78 1.33
CA LEU A 307 -38.75 20.08 0.66
C LEU A 307 -39.51 21.13 1.50
N LYS A 308 -40.49 20.71 2.32
CA LYS A 308 -41.41 21.61 3.02
C LYS A 308 -41.11 21.81 4.51
N SER A 309 -40.31 20.94 5.14
CA SER A 309 -40.19 20.93 6.60
C SER A 309 -38.81 20.58 7.18
N ASP A 310 -37.83 20.20 6.34
CA ASP A 310 -36.48 19.73 6.77
C ASP A 310 -36.50 18.58 7.82
N ALA A 311 -37.66 17.93 7.98
CA ALA A 311 -37.90 16.92 9.01
C ALA A 311 -37.33 15.55 8.59
N PRO A 312 -36.84 14.75 9.55
CA PRO A 312 -36.32 13.42 9.28
C PRO A 312 -37.42 12.49 8.74
N THR A 313 -37.10 11.66 7.75
CA THR A 313 -38.05 10.72 7.14
C THR A 313 -37.51 9.29 7.15
N GLN A 314 -38.41 8.30 7.29
CA GLN A 314 -38.04 6.88 7.21
C GLN A 314 -37.51 6.52 5.81
N HIS A 315 -38.07 7.13 4.76
CA HIS A 315 -37.64 6.93 3.37
C HIS A 315 -36.15 7.29 3.16
N TYR A 316 -35.75 8.53 3.49
CA TYR A 316 -34.34 8.94 3.36
C TYR A 316 -33.44 8.24 4.39
N THR A 317 -33.95 7.86 5.57
CA THR A 317 -33.16 7.05 6.52
C THR A 317 -32.86 5.65 5.97
N LEU A 318 -33.81 5.01 5.26
CA LEU A 318 -33.58 3.72 4.61
C LEU A 318 -32.58 3.83 3.45
N ILE A 319 -32.65 4.91 2.65
CA ILE A 319 -31.67 5.19 1.59
C ILE A 319 -30.27 5.38 2.18
N PHE A 320 -30.13 6.23 3.21
CA PHE A 320 -28.88 6.44 3.94
C PHE A 320 -28.32 5.15 4.54
N ASN A 321 -29.15 4.34 5.20
CA ASN A 321 -28.67 3.10 5.81
C ASN A 321 -28.26 2.07 4.76
N THR A 322 -29.03 1.91 3.68
CA THR A 322 -28.70 0.99 2.59
C THR A 322 -27.43 1.41 1.86
N PHE A 323 -27.21 2.73 1.68
CA PHE A 323 -25.96 3.27 1.15
C PHE A 323 -24.77 2.89 2.03
N VAL A 324 -24.82 3.16 3.34
CA VAL A 324 -23.72 2.80 4.27
C VAL A 324 -23.49 1.28 4.31
N MET A 325 -24.55 0.47 4.35
CA MET A 325 -24.43 -0.99 4.31
C MET A 325 -23.74 -1.48 3.03
N MET A 326 -24.14 -0.98 1.85
CA MET A 326 -23.47 -1.32 0.59
C MET A 326 -21.98 -0.96 0.60
N GLN A 327 -21.58 0.16 1.22
CA GLN A 327 -20.14 0.46 1.36
C GLN A 327 -19.43 -0.45 2.34
N LEU A 328 -20.02 -0.80 3.48
CA LEU A 328 -19.41 -1.77 4.40
C LEU A 328 -19.17 -3.13 3.72
N PHE A 329 -20.06 -3.59 2.86
CA PHE A 329 -19.83 -4.83 2.09
C PHE A 329 -18.89 -4.64 0.89
N ASN A 330 -18.98 -3.52 0.16
CA ASN A 330 -18.05 -3.21 -0.93
C ASN A 330 -16.59 -3.02 -0.44
N TRP A 331 -16.39 -2.61 0.81
CA TRP A 331 -15.08 -2.54 1.46
C TRP A 331 -14.37 -3.90 1.49
N ILE A 332 -15.14 -5.00 1.68
CA ILE A 332 -14.65 -6.38 1.64
C ILE A 332 -14.30 -6.76 0.20
N ASN A 333 -15.17 -6.43 -0.78
CA ASN A 333 -14.89 -6.60 -2.20
C ASN A 333 -13.56 -5.92 -2.59
N CYS A 334 -13.35 -4.67 -2.20
CA CYS A 334 -12.19 -3.85 -2.56
C CYS A 334 -10.88 -4.28 -1.90
N ARG A 335 -10.87 -5.23 -0.94
CA ARG A 335 -9.62 -5.87 -0.48
C ARG A 335 -8.91 -6.61 -1.62
N LYS A 336 -9.65 -7.08 -2.62
CA LYS A 336 -9.11 -7.74 -3.81
C LYS A 336 -9.18 -6.80 -5.03
N ILE A 337 -8.03 -6.48 -5.62
CA ILE A 337 -7.93 -5.68 -6.85
C ILE A 337 -7.94 -6.53 -8.12
N TYR A 338 -7.61 -7.81 -8.02
CA TYR A 338 -7.55 -8.74 -9.16
C TYR A 338 -8.80 -9.63 -9.26
N ASN A 339 -8.75 -10.57 -10.23
CA ASN A 339 -9.84 -11.51 -10.53
C ASN A 339 -9.88 -12.72 -9.59
N GLU A 340 -9.61 -12.48 -8.31
CA GLU A 340 -9.68 -13.46 -7.22
C GLU A 340 -11.14 -13.79 -6.89
N TRP A 341 -11.46 -15.08 -6.81
CA TRP A 341 -12.82 -15.54 -6.49
C TRP A 341 -13.20 -15.40 -5.01
N ASN A 342 -12.23 -15.49 -4.10
CA ASN A 342 -12.48 -15.53 -2.66
C ASN A 342 -12.08 -14.22 -1.98
N VAL A 343 -13.05 -13.32 -1.82
CA VAL A 343 -12.90 -12.04 -1.11
C VAL A 343 -12.63 -12.20 0.39
N PHE A 344 -12.97 -13.35 0.99
CA PHE A 344 -12.78 -13.64 2.40
C PHE A 344 -11.41 -14.24 2.75
N ARG A 345 -10.60 -14.69 1.76
CA ARG A 345 -9.28 -15.31 2.01
C ARG A 345 -8.32 -14.31 2.66
N GLY A 346 -7.99 -14.50 3.94
CA GLY A 346 -7.15 -13.57 4.70
C GLY A 346 -7.93 -12.46 5.42
N LEU A 347 -9.25 -12.57 5.55
CA LEU A 347 -10.06 -11.61 6.30
C LEU A 347 -9.69 -11.64 7.78
N GLU A 348 -9.68 -12.86 8.33
CA GLU A 348 -9.32 -13.22 9.69
C GLU A 348 -7.88 -12.86 10.10
N ARG A 349 -6.94 -12.85 9.13
CA ARG A 349 -5.53 -12.50 9.38
C ARG A 349 -5.30 -11.00 9.62
N ASN A 350 -6.27 -10.13 9.29
CA ASN A 350 -6.19 -8.68 9.54
C ASN A 350 -7.21 -8.25 10.61
N PRO A 351 -6.87 -8.34 11.91
CA PRO A 351 -7.77 -7.95 12.99
C PRO A 351 -8.09 -6.45 12.98
N ILE A 352 -7.19 -5.59 12.46
CA ILE A 352 -7.43 -4.14 12.34
C ILE A 352 -8.60 -3.88 11.40
N PHE A 353 -8.62 -4.52 10.22
CA PHE A 353 -9.74 -4.42 9.27
C PHE A 353 -11.05 -4.89 9.91
N VAL A 354 -11.06 -6.06 10.56
CA VAL A 354 -12.28 -6.62 11.18
C VAL A 354 -12.78 -5.74 12.33
N SER A 355 -11.89 -5.24 13.20
CA SER A 355 -12.25 -4.33 14.29
C SER A 355 -12.82 -3.01 13.77
N ILE A 356 -12.19 -2.39 12.76
CA ILE A 356 -12.70 -1.15 12.16
C ILE A 356 -14.07 -1.39 11.52
N TRP A 357 -14.24 -2.47 10.75
CA TRP A 357 -15.52 -2.83 10.12
C TRP A 357 -16.64 -2.99 11.15
N LEU A 358 -16.38 -3.71 12.25
CA LEU A 358 -17.33 -3.91 13.34
C LEU A 358 -17.66 -2.59 14.09
N VAL A 359 -16.68 -1.70 14.27
CA VAL A 359 -16.90 -0.37 14.87
C VAL A 359 -17.77 0.49 13.96
N CYS A 360 -17.51 0.50 12.64
CA CYS A 360 -18.32 1.25 11.68
C CYS A 360 -19.75 0.71 11.61
N PHE A 361 -19.92 -0.62 11.56
CA PHE A 361 -21.21 -1.29 11.60
C PHE A 361 -21.98 -0.97 12.89
N GLY A 362 -21.36 -1.17 14.06
CA GLY A 362 -21.96 -0.90 15.36
C GLY A 362 -22.33 0.57 15.58
N THR A 363 -21.52 1.50 15.05
CA THR A 363 -21.84 2.94 15.13
C THR A 363 -22.97 3.33 14.16
N GLN A 364 -23.05 2.70 12.98
CA GLN A 364 -24.19 2.89 12.08
C GLN A 364 -25.49 2.34 12.69
N VAL A 365 -25.44 1.17 13.35
CA VAL A 365 -26.57 0.65 14.15
C VAL A 365 -26.95 1.65 15.25
N LEU A 366 -25.98 2.22 15.97
CA LEU A 366 -26.24 3.23 17.00
C LEU A 366 -26.94 4.49 16.44
N ILE A 367 -26.49 5.02 15.30
CA ILE A 367 -27.05 6.23 14.66
C ILE A 367 -28.51 6.04 14.20
N ILE A 368 -28.90 4.82 13.85
CA ILE A 368 -30.26 4.47 13.43
C ILE A 368 -31.14 4.08 14.64
N GLU A 369 -30.65 3.26 15.56
CA GLU A 369 -31.44 2.78 16.70
C GLU A 369 -31.61 3.84 17.80
N VAL A 370 -30.63 4.72 18.03
CA VAL A 370 -30.83 5.90 18.91
C VAL A 370 -31.88 6.87 18.33
N ALA A 371 -32.05 6.86 17.00
CA ALA A 371 -33.15 7.54 16.31
C ALA A 371 -34.52 6.82 16.41
N GLY A 372 -34.55 5.61 16.98
CA GLY A 372 -35.76 4.97 17.50
C GLY A 372 -35.96 5.21 19.01
N ILE A 373 -34.91 4.97 19.80
CA ILE A 373 -34.90 4.89 21.27
C ILE A 373 -35.21 6.24 21.95
N GLY A 374 -34.98 7.38 21.28
CA GLY A 374 -35.29 8.72 21.77
C GLY A 374 -36.76 8.97 22.17
N ARG A 375 -37.67 8.01 21.95
CA ARG A 375 -39.05 8.01 22.46
C ARG A 375 -39.21 7.57 23.93
N THR A 376 -38.21 6.90 24.53
CA THR A 376 -38.41 6.17 25.80
C THR A 376 -37.25 6.22 26.82
N GLY A 377 -36.15 6.92 26.56
CA GLY A 377 -35.05 7.05 27.53
C GLY A 377 -34.09 8.22 27.26
N ASN A 378 -33.50 8.77 28.34
CA ASN A 378 -32.48 9.84 28.37
C ASN A 378 -32.40 10.73 27.12
N ALA A 379 -33.41 11.59 26.96
CA ALA A 379 -33.67 12.35 25.73
C ALA A 379 -32.47 13.16 25.21
N LEU A 380 -31.66 13.76 26.08
CA LEU A 380 -30.73 14.84 25.73
C LEU A 380 -29.61 14.43 24.76
N LEU A 381 -29.04 13.23 24.91
CA LEU A 381 -28.06 12.68 23.94
C LEU A 381 -28.75 12.17 22.67
N CYS A 382 -29.87 11.45 22.83
CA CYS A 382 -30.60 10.86 21.72
C CYS A 382 -31.10 11.94 20.75
N GLU A 383 -31.78 12.95 21.27
CA GLU A 383 -32.31 14.07 20.50
C GLU A 383 -31.21 14.87 19.80
N SER A 384 -30.04 15.02 20.43
CA SER A 384 -28.88 15.70 19.82
C SER A 384 -28.37 14.94 18.59
N ILE A 385 -28.23 13.61 18.68
CA ILE A 385 -27.82 12.75 17.56
C ILE A 385 -28.89 12.77 16.45
N ASN A 386 -30.16 12.64 16.82
CA ASN A 386 -31.28 12.55 15.87
C ASN A 386 -31.46 13.85 15.09
N ARG A 387 -31.36 15.01 15.76
CA ARG A 387 -31.35 16.34 15.11
C ARG A 387 -30.13 16.54 14.20
N ALA A 388 -28.96 16.02 14.57
CA ALA A 388 -27.76 16.12 13.74
C ALA A 388 -27.84 15.24 12.48
N PHE A 389 -28.23 13.98 12.62
CA PHE A 389 -28.22 13.00 11.52
C PHE A 389 -29.50 12.98 10.67
N LYS A 390 -30.59 13.60 11.14
CA LYS A 390 -31.91 13.61 10.47
C LYS A 390 -32.42 12.20 10.13
N THR A 391 -32.16 11.25 11.02
CA THR A 391 -32.56 9.84 10.93
C THR A 391 -33.85 9.56 11.71
N VAL A 392 -34.54 8.48 11.36
CA VAL A 392 -35.66 7.88 12.11
C VAL A 392 -35.41 6.38 12.25
N GLY A 393 -35.61 5.82 13.46
CA GLY A 393 -35.45 4.38 13.68
C GLY A 393 -36.22 3.51 12.68
N LEU A 394 -35.54 2.50 12.14
CA LEU A 394 -36.04 1.61 11.08
C LEU A 394 -36.69 0.35 11.69
N ARG A 395 -37.69 -0.21 11.01
CA ARG A 395 -38.28 -1.50 11.36
C ARG A 395 -37.29 -2.63 11.04
N SER A 396 -37.36 -3.76 11.77
CA SER A 396 -36.46 -4.91 11.58
C SER A 396 -36.47 -5.46 10.14
N TRP A 397 -37.59 -5.37 9.42
CA TRP A 397 -37.66 -5.76 8.01
C TRP A 397 -36.91 -4.76 7.09
N GLN A 398 -36.95 -3.46 7.39
CA GLN A 398 -36.25 -2.41 6.64
C GLN A 398 -34.73 -2.55 6.84
N TRP A 399 -34.31 -2.89 8.05
CA TRP A 399 -32.96 -3.35 8.35
C TRP A 399 -32.57 -4.56 7.51
N ALA A 400 -33.36 -5.64 7.52
CA ALA A 400 -33.09 -6.84 6.74
C ALA A 400 -32.99 -6.57 5.23
N LEU A 401 -33.83 -5.67 4.68
CA LEU A 401 -33.72 -5.20 3.30
C LEU A 401 -32.38 -4.48 3.05
N SER A 402 -32.02 -3.51 3.89
CA SER A 402 -30.77 -2.75 3.75
C SER A 402 -29.51 -3.62 3.88
N LEU A 403 -29.56 -4.65 4.75
CA LEU A 403 -28.50 -5.64 4.93
C LEU A 403 -28.43 -6.62 3.76
N GLY A 404 -29.57 -7.07 3.23
CA GLY A 404 -29.63 -7.96 2.08
C GLY A 404 -29.16 -7.31 0.77
N LEU A 405 -29.56 -6.06 0.53
CA LEU A 405 -29.05 -5.24 -0.58
C LEU A 405 -27.56 -4.89 -0.38
N GLY A 406 -27.14 -4.66 0.87
CA GLY A 406 -25.73 -4.52 1.24
C GLY A 406 -24.91 -5.75 0.87
N ALA A 407 -25.23 -6.91 1.44
CA ALA A 407 -24.53 -8.17 1.17
C ALA A 407 -24.64 -8.63 -0.29
N GLY A 408 -25.67 -8.17 -1.01
CA GLY A 408 -25.84 -8.37 -2.44
C GLY A 408 -24.69 -7.81 -3.29
N SER A 409 -23.92 -6.82 -2.83
CA SER A 409 -22.72 -6.36 -3.56
C SER A 409 -21.61 -7.41 -3.60
N LEU A 410 -21.50 -8.26 -2.57
CA LEU A 410 -20.57 -9.40 -2.57
C LEU A 410 -20.93 -10.40 -3.67
N VAL A 411 -22.23 -10.72 -3.80
CA VAL A 411 -22.75 -11.61 -4.85
C VAL A 411 -22.64 -10.95 -6.22
N TRP A 412 -22.92 -9.66 -6.31
CA TRP A 412 -22.79 -8.89 -7.55
C TRP A 412 -21.34 -8.90 -8.07
N ARG A 413 -20.34 -8.77 -7.19
CA ARG A 413 -18.93 -8.89 -7.62
C ARG A 413 -18.59 -10.28 -8.16
N LEU A 414 -19.20 -11.36 -7.67
CA LEU A 414 -19.05 -12.69 -8.29
C LEU A 414 -19.65 -12.71 -9.70
N VAL A 415 -20.79 -12.04 -9.92
CA VAL A 415 -21.38 -11.86 -11.26
C VAL A 415 -20.45 -11.04 -12.16
N LEU A 416 -19.86 -9.94 -11.68
CA LEU A 416 -18.88 -9.14 -12.42
C LEU A 416 -17.64 -9.97 -12.81
N LEU A 417 -17.12 -10.82 -11.91
CA LEU A 417 -16.00 -11.73 -12.21
C LEU A 417 -16.33 -12.77 -13.30
N VAL A 418 -17.58 -13.23 -13.37
CA VAL A 418 -18.06 -14.14 -14.43
C VAL A 418 -18.25 -13.37 -15.74
N LEU A 419 -18.94 -12.23 -15.72
CA LEU A 419 -19.16 -11.38 -16.89
C LEU A 419 -17.85 -10.93 -17.52
N MET A 420 -16.87 -10.51 -16.71
CA MET A 420 -15.58 -10.05 -17.23
C MET A 420 -14.80 -11.19 -17.93
N LYS A 421 -14.94 -12.43 -17.47
CA LYS A 421 -14.34 -13.63 -18.12
C LYS A 421 -15.08 -14.10 -19.38
N LEU A 422 -16.33 -13.65 -19.57
CA LEU A 422 -17.14 -13.92 -20.77
C LEU A 422 -16.96 -12.84 -21.85
N PHE A 423 -16.92 -11.57 -21.45
CA PHE A 423 -17.02 -10.43 -22.38
C PHE A 423 -15.69 -9.72 -22.67
N LEU A 424 -14.71 -9.74 -21.75
CA LEU A 424 -13.36 -9.35 -22.14
C LEU A 424 -12.67 -10.57 -22.75
N PRO A 425 -12.07 -10.48 -23.96
CA PRO A 425 -11.09 -11.48 -24.36
C PRO A 425 -9.98 -11.48 -23.31
N LYS A 426 -9.20 -12.57 -23.21
CA LYS A 426 -8.03 -12.61 -22.34
C LYS A 426 -7.08 -11.48 -22.72
N SER A 427 -7.20 -10.33 -22.03
CA SER A 427 -6.10 -9.39 -21.87
C SER A 427 -4.89 -10.23 -21.49
N ALA A 428 -3.82 -10.11 -22.27
CA ALA A 428 -2.64 -10.91 -22.04
C ALA A 428 -2.05 -10.49 -20.70
N ALA A 429 -2.47 -11.17 -19.63
CA ALA A 429 -1.75 -11.19 -18.37
C ALA A 429 -0.27 -11.35 -18.74
N PRO A 430 0.63 -10.52 -18.20
CA PRO A 430 2.05 -10.66 -18.49
C PRO A 430 2.40 -12.09 -18.12
N GLN A 431 2.66 -12.92 -19.13
CA GLN A 431 2.69 -14.36 -18.94
C GLN A 431 3.70 -14.63 -17.83
N SER A 432 3.25 -15.28 -16.76
CA SER A 432 4.17 -15.85 -15.79
C SER A 432 5.16 -16.66 -16.61
N GLY A 433 6.42 -16.24 -16.57
CA GLY A 433 7.44 -16.82 -17.42
C GLY A 433 7.63 -18.26 -16.98
N THR A 434 6.89 -19.17 -17.61
CA THR A 434 7.24 -20.58 -17.63
C THR A 434 8.68 -20.61 -18.06
N ARG A 435 9.56 -21.06 -17.16
CA ARG A 435 10.89 -21.48 -17.55
C ARG A 435 10.73 -22.44 -18.74
N PRO A 436 11.71 -22.49 -19.66
CA PRO A 436 11.74 -23.53 -20.68
C PRO A 436 12.04 -24.88 -20.01
N ASP A 437 11.06 -25.43 -19.28
CA ASP A 437 11.06 -26.72 -18.58
C ASP A 437 10.91 -27.88 -19.59
N SER A 438 11.68 -27.78 -20.68
CA SER A 438 11.70 -28.66 -21.85
C SER A 438 13.13 -29.03 -22.29
N LEU A 439 14.16 -28.61 -21.53
CA LEU A 439 15.57 -28.96 -21.76
C LEU A 439 16.34 -29.41 -20.51
N LEU A 440 15.68 -29.66 -19.37
CA LEU A 440 16.29 -30.37 -18.25
C LEU A 440 15.36 -31.50 -17.79
N SER A 441 15.88 -32.72 -17.78
CA SER A 441 15.16 -33.88 -17.26
C SER A 441 15.13 -33.84 -15.72
N GLY A 442 14.09 -34.40 -15.10
CA GLY A 442 13.75 -34.16 -13.69
C GLY A 442 14.78 -34.60 -12.64
N ASP A 443 15.84 -35.29 -13.03
CA ASP A 443 16.93 -35.73 -12.15
C ASP A 443 18.08 -34.71 -12.07
N GLU A 444 18.29 -33.87 -13.09
CA GLU A 444 19.40 -32.89 -13.12
C GLU A 444 19.10 -31.64 -12.28
N ALA A 445 17.85 -31.20 -12.27
CA ALA A 445 17.38 -30.12 -11.39
C ALA A 445 17.58 -30.44 -9.90
N ARG A 446 17.63 -31.73 -9.52
CA ARG A 446 17.95 -32.18 -8.16
C ARG A 446 19.44 -32.12 -7.83
N MET A 447 20.32 -32.30 -8.81
CA MET A 447 21.77 -32.14 -8.63
C MET A 447 22.16 -30.67 -8.37
N ALA A 448 21.48 -29.74 -9.05
CA ALA A 448 21.71 -28.30 -8.90
C ALA A 448 21.27 -27.72 -7.53
N ALA A 449 20.41 -28.43 -6.80
CA ALA A 449 19.86 -27.97 -5.52
C ALA A 449 20.73 -28.26 -4.29
N GLY A 450 21.92 -28.86 -4.47
CA GLY A 450 22.90 -29.10 -3.38
C GLY A 450 22.63 -30.28 -2.46
N ASP A 451 21.38 -30.80 -2.42
CA ASP A 451 21.00 -31.96 -1.59
C ASP A 451 21.67 -33.26 -2.06
N ARG A 452 22.78 -33.63 -1.43
CA ARG A 452 23.41 -34.95 -1.57
C ARG A 452 22.99 -35.88 -0.42
N PRO A 453 22.10 -36.87 -0.63
CA PRO A 453 21.91 -37.93 0.35
C PRO A 453 23.20 -38.76 0.48
N TYR A 454 23.72 -38.86 1.70
CA TYR A 454 24.97 -39.57 2.00
C TYR A 454 24.81 -41.09 1.78
N ARG A 455 25.25 -41.58 0.62
CA ARG A 455 25.17 -43.00 0.24
C ARG A 455 26.55 -43.64 0.29
N THR A 456 26.79 -44.48 1.29
CA THR A 456 28.08 -45.18 1.47
C THR A 456 28.35 -46.20 0.37
N ARG A 457 29.54 -46.14 -0.23
CA ARG A 457 30.02 -47.13 -1.20
C ARG A 457 30.49 -48.40 -0.47
N LYS A 458 29.96 -49.57 -0.85
CA LYS A 458 30.45 -50.88 -0.38
C LYS A 458 31.41 -51.50 -1.40
N GLU A 459 32.69 -51.55 -1.06
CA GLU A 459 33.80 -52.28 -1.70
C GLU A 459 35.04 -51.99 -0.82
N GLY A 460 35.83 -52.94 -0.29
CA GLY A 460 35.67 -54.40 -0.14
C GLY A 460 36.84 -54.99 0.68
N THR A 461 36.60 -56.12 1.37
CA THR A 461 37.57 -57.06 2.01
C THR A 461 38.53 -56.60 3.14
N SER A 462 38.57 -57.43 4.20
CA SER A 462 39.68 -57.72 5.15
C SER A 462 40.34 -56.62 6.01
N GLY A 463 40.57 -56.87 7.32
CA GLY A 463 41.76 -56.24 7.95
C GLY A 463 41.95 -56.01 9.47
N SER A 464 41.26 -56.67 10.42
CA SER A 464 41.70 -56.77 11.85
C SER A 464 41.63 -55.52 12.78
N ALA A 465 41.72 -55.82 14.09
CA ALA A 465 42.10 -54.99 15.25
C ALA A 465 41.23 -53.77 15.70
N ALA A 466 40.66 -53.90 16.90
CA ALA A 466 40.33 -52.84 17.87
C ALA A 466 41.57 -52.66 18.85
N PRO A 467 41.58 -51.87 19.97
CA PRO A 467 40.44 -51.25 20.70
C PRO A 467 40.66 -49.89 21.43
N LYS A 468 39.57 -49.36 22.03
CA LYS A 468 39.49 -48.36 23.14
C LYS A 468 40.02 -46.94 22.82
N ASP A 469 39.50 -45.84 23.38
CA ASP A 469 38.55 -45.55 24.48
C ASP A 469 37.80 -44.22 24.13
N ARG A 470 36.81 -43.60 24.82
CA ARG A 470 36.21 -43.73 26.17
C ARG A 470 34.73 -43.20 26.16
N VAL A 471 34.26 -42.65 27.29
CA VAL A 471 32.93 -42.12 27.73
C VAL A 471 33.27 -41.02 28.80
N PRO A 472 32.46 -39.99 29.22
CA PRO A 472 30.99 -39.71 29.12
C PRO A 472 30.64 -38.46 28.25
N THR A 473 29.41 -37.91 28.14
CA THR A 473 28.40 -37.51 29.17
C THR A 473 26.91 -37.69 28.83
N ASN A 474 26.09 -37.51 29.88
CA ASN A 474 24.64 -37.80 29.99
C ASN A 474 23.71 -36.65 29.53
N VAL A 475 22.40 -36.91 29.69
CA VAL A 475 21.23 -36.01 29.66
C VAL A 475 20.71 -35.74 28.23
N GLY A 476 19.42 -35.89 27.94
CA GLY A 476 18.29 -36.31 28.80
C GLY A 476 17.03 -35.52 28.42
N ASP A 477 15.86 -36.18 28.41
CA ASP A 477 14.65 -35.65 27.80
C ASP A 477 14.11 -34.39 28.51
N GLY A 478 13.61 -33.44 27.71
CA GLY A 478 13.20 -32.11 28.17
C GLY A 478 12.24 -31.45 27.17
N GLU A 479 10.96 -31.80 27.30
CA GLU A 479 9.82 -31.23 26.59
C GLU A 479 9.73 -29.70 26.84
N ALA A 480 9.40 -28.91 25.82
CA ALA A 480 9.36 -27.45 25.90
C ALA A 480 8.12 -26.90 25.19
N ASP A 481 7.19 -26.38 25.98
CA ASP A 481 5.88 -25.89 25.56
C ASP A 481 5.93 -24.49 24.91
N VAL A 482 4.79 -24.11 24.30
CA VAL A 482 4.57 -22.77 23.74
C VAL A 482 4.25 -21.77 24.85
N GLU A 483 5.01 -20.68 24.95
CA GLU A 483 4.51 -19.47 25.62
C GLU A 483 4.97 -18.16 24.96
N ALA A 484 4.24 -17.07 25.21
CA ALA A 484 4.30 -15.85 24.43
C ALA A 484 5.28 -14.79 25.00
N ILE A 485 6.07 -14.17 24.12
CA ILE A 485 6.94 -13.05 24.51
C ILE A 485 6.17 -11.73 24.44
N THR A 486 5.89 -11.17 25.62
CA THR A 486 5.29 -9.85 25.81
C THR A 486 6.29 -8.74 25.42
N LEU A 487 5.80 -7.67 24.80
CA LEU A 487 6.59 -6.44 24.54
C LEU A 487 7.09 -5.82 25.85
N SER A 488 8.40 -5.84 26.07
CA SER A 488 9.09 -5.12 27.15
C SER A 488 9.91 -3.97 26.57
N VAL A 489 9.78 -2.77 27.16
CA VAL A 489 10.51 -1.56 26.75
C VAL A 489 11.72 -1.38 27.67
N CYS A 490 12.93 -1.45 27.11
CA CYS A 490 14.16 -1.13 27.84
C CYS A 490 14.44 0.38 27.85
N PRO A 491 15.00 0.94 28.95
CA PRO A 491 15.25 2.37 29.09
C PRO A 491 16.60 2.82 28.51
N GLU A 492 16.74 4.13 28.30
CA GLU A 492 18.03 4.78 28.01
C GLU A 492 18.99 4.71 29.21
N VAL A 493 20.30 4.56 28.93
CA VAL A 493 21.36 4.69 29.92
C VAL A 493 22.38 5.71 29.42
N LEU A 494 22.53 6.82 30.16
CA LEU A 494 23.58 7.82 29.93
C LEU A 494 24.85 7.43 30.69
N GLY A 495 26.02 7.62 30.07
CA GLY A 495 27.31 7.28 30.67
C GLY A 495 27.79 8.29 31.73
N GLU A 496 28.51 7.80 32.74
CA GLU A 496 29.06 8.61 33.83
C GLU A 496 30.33 9.38 33.45
N GLY A 497 30.59 10.48 34.17
CA GLY A 497 31.84 11.25 34.16
C GLY A 497 32.26 11.62 35.59
N ALA A 498 33.52 11.39 35.93
CA ALA A 498 34.02 11.28 37.31
C ALA A 498 33.87 12.52 38.23
N SER A 499 33.76 12.23 39.53
CA SER A 499 33.97 13.14 40.68
C SER A 499 35.48 13.49 40.86
N PRO A 500 35.95 14.43 41.75
CA PRO A 500 35.53 14.58 43.16
C PRO A 500 35.45 16.01 43.76
N ALA A 501 34.80 16.17 44.94
CA ALA A 501 35.40 16.72 46.19
C ALA A 501 34.38 17.23 47.25
N SER A 502 34.39 16.56 48.42
CA SER A 502 34.24 17.10 49.80
C SER A 502 32.94 17.83 50.28
N PRO A 503 32.66 17.89 51.62
CA PRO A 503 31.30 18.13 52.13
C PRO A 503 31.11 19.32 53.10
N GLY A 504 29.86 19.74 53.33
CA GLY A 504 29.45 20.53 54.50
C GLY A 504 28.03 21.15 54.43
N GLY A 505 27.43 21.47 55.59
CA GLY A 505 26.41 22.55 55.68
C GLY A 505 24.92 22.20 55.89
N THR A 506 24.57 21.65 57.05
CA THR A 506 23.39 21.99 57.90
C THR A 506 22.11 22.65 57.33
N ASN A 507 20.96 22.05 57.69
CA ASN A 507 19.70 22.68 58.15
C ASN A 507 19.05 23.88 57.41
N SER A 508 17.80 23.70 56.98
CA SER A 508 16.64 24.41 57.59
C SER A 508 15.29 23.92 57.02
N LEU A 509 14.17 24.22 57.70
CA LEU A 509 12.82 23.84 57.28
C LEU A 509 12.14 24.94 56.46
N THR A 510 11.37 24.55 55.45
CA THR A 510 10.11 25.23 55.07
C THR A 510 9.07 24.20 54.63
N ARG A 511 7.79 24.44 54.98
CA ARG A 511 6.65 23.64 54.51
C ARG A 511 6.25 24.07 53.10
N VAL A 512 5.92 23.11 52.23
CA VAL A 512 5.20 23.34 50.98
C VAL A 512 3.91 22.51 51.00
N PRO A 513 2.72 23.07 50.69
CA PRO A 513 1.46 22.32 50.68
C PRO A 513 1.31 21.47 49.40
N SER A 514 0.42 20.48 49.46
CA SER A 514 0.12 19.57 48.36
C SER A 514 -0.46 20.26 47.11
N MET A 515 0.13 20.03 45.94
CA MET A 515 -0.48 20.34 44.64
C MET A 515 -0.50 19.11 43.71
N THR A 516 -1.56 18.31 43.81
CA THR A 516 -1.85 17.23 42.85
C THR A 516 -2.64 17.76 41.67
N ARG A 517 -2.01 18.50 40.75
CA ARG A 517 -2.55 18.88 39.42
C ARG A 517 -1.45 19.44 38.49
N LEU A 518 -1.74 19.45 37.18
CA LEU A 518 -1.00 20.16 36.12
C LEU A 518 0.46 19.71 35.85
N TYR A 519 0.64 18.51 35.28
CA TYR A 519 1.82 18.22 34.44
C TYR A 519 1.53 17.19 33.31
N ARG A 520 0.57 17.49 32.43
CA ARG A 520 0.27 16.63 31.26
C ARG A 520 -0.40 17.35 30.06
N SER A 521 0.19 18.44 29.55
CA SER A 521 -0.37 19.19 28.41
C SER A 521 0.62 19.88 27.44
N ASN A 522 1.91 20.03 27.78
CA ASN A 522 2.77 21.00 27.07
C ASN A 522 3.70 20.43 25.98
N SER A 523 3.78 19.10 25.80
CA SER A 523 4.63 18.47 24.76
C SER A 523 4.00 18.52 23.35
N LEU A 524 2.69 18.28 23.23
CA LEU A 524 2.02 18.25 21.91
C LEU A 524 1.91 19.67 21.31
N ALA A 525 1.62 20.66 22.16
CA ALA A 525 1.41 22.04 21.74
C ALA A 525 2.73 22.77 21.36
N SER A 526 3.91 22.29 21.74
CA SER A 526 5.18 22.83 21.18
C SER A 526 5.43 22.27 19.78
N GLY A 527 5.26 20.96 19.59
CA GLY A 527 5.43 20.30 18.27
C GLY A 527 4.55 20.90 17.18
N ILE A 528 3.25 21.09 17.45
CA ILE A 528 2.30 21.68 16.48
C ILE A 528 2.75 23.08 16.04
N ARG A 529 3.07 23.97 17.00
CA ARG A 529 3.53 25.34 16.69
C ARG A 529 4.90 25.40 16.01
N GLN A 530 5.69 24.33 16.08
CA GLN A 530 6.95 24.21 15.33
C GLN A 530 6.71 23.71 13.90
N ALA A 531 5.77 22.80 13.69
CA ALA A 531 5.31 22.38 12.35
C ALA A 531 4.65 23.55 11.58
N GLU A 532 3.78 24.32 12.23
CA GLU A 532 3.13 25.52 11.64
C GLU A 532 4.16 26.55 11.15
N ARG A 533 5.23 26.80 11.92
CA ARG A 533 6.31 27.71 11.54
C ARG A 533 7.11 27.21 10.32
N VAL A 534 7.36 25.90 10.24
CA VAL A 534 8.03 25.30 9.08
C VAL A 534 7.15 25.35 7.84
N ALA A 535 5.84 25.12 7.96
CA ALA A 535 4.88 25.26 6.88
C ALA A 535 4.83 26.70 6.34
N ALA A 536 4.63 27.69 7.22
CA ALA A 536 4.58 29.10 6.84
C ALA A 536 5.89 29.60 6.21
N SER A 537 7.04 29.13 6.71
CA SER A 537 8.35 29.45 6.12
C SER A 537 8.51 28.86 4.71
N ARG A 538 7.96 27.66 4.46
CA ARG A 538 7.97 27.03 3.13
C ARG A 538 7.06 27.75 2.13
N GLU A 539 5.88 28.21 2.56
CA GLU A 539 4.99 29.02 1.72
C GLU A 539 5.60 30.37 1.36
N ALA A 540 6.21 31.07 2.33
CA ALA A 540 6.93 32.32 2.07
C ALA A 540 8.08 32.15 1.07
N TYR A 541 8.83 31.03 1.15
CA TYR A 541 9.88 30.70 0.18
C TYR A 541 9.33 30.45 -1.24
N LEU A 542 8.20 29.74 -1.35
CA LEU A 542 7.54 29.47 -2.63
C LEU A 542 6.96 30.76 -3.26
N GLN A 543 6.35 31.64 -2.46
CA GLN A 543 5.88 32.94 -2.94
C GLN A 543 7.04 33.85 -3.40
N GLY A 544 8.15 33.87 -2.65
CA GLY A 544 9.37 34.57 -3.07
C GLY A 544 9.94 34.05 -4.39
N SER A 545 9.99 32.72 -4.56
CA SER A 545 10.41 32.08 -5.80
C SER A 545 9.51 32.44 -6.98
N SER A 546 8.19 32.50 -6.77
CA SER A 546 7.22 32.95 -7.79
C SER A 546 7.51 34.39 -8.22
N LEU A 547 7.53 35.35 -7.29
CA LEU A 547 7.78 36.76 -7.61
C LEU A 547 9.11 36.98 -8.33
N GLN A 548 10.16 36.24 -7.94
CA GLN A 548 11.48 36.38 -8.55
C GLN A 548 11.54 35.76 -9.96
N SER A 549 10.69 34.77 -10.26
CA SER A 549 10.50 34.27 -11.62
C SER A 549 9.79 35.28 -12.52
N ASP A 550 8.74 35.94 -12.02
CA ASP A 550 7.98 36.96 -12.76
C ASP A 550 8.77 38.26 -12.97
N LEU A 551 9.57 38.69 -11.99
CA LEU A 551 10.50 39.81 -12.15
C LEU A 551 11.52 39.56 -13.27
N ASN A 552 12.08 38.34 -13.32
CA ASN A 552 13.02 37.96 -14.37
C ASN A 552 12.32 37.90 -15.74
N ARG A 553 11.12 37.33 -15.81
CA ARG A 553 10.31 37.27 -17.03
C ARG A 553 9.99 38.67 -17.59
N ASN A 554 9.61 39.61 -16.73
CA ASN A 554 9.35 41.00 -17.13
C ASN A 554 10.62 41.72 -17.60
N LYS A 555 11.77 41.52 -16.92
CA LYS A 555 13.06 42.05 -17.39
C LYS A 555 13.47 41.48 -18.75
N THR A 556 13.25 40.20 -19.00
CA THR A 556 13.50 39.60 -20.33
C THR A 556 12.62 40.24 -21.40
N VAL A 557 11.34 40.53 -21.10
CA VAL A 557 10.43 41.21 -22.05
C VAL A 557 10.81 42.67 -22.30
N GLU A 558 11.27 43.43 -21.30
CA GLU A 558 11.83 44.78 -21.52
C GLU A 558 13.09 44.77 -22.39
N LEU A 559 14.02 43.85 -22.12
CA LEU A 559 15.24 43.70 -22.92
C LEU A 559 14.92 43.31 -24.37
N PHE A 560 13.93 42.44 -24.60
CA PHE A 560 13.49 42.07 -25.94
C PHE A 560 12.80 43.22 -26.69
N LYS A 561 12.12 44.13 -25.97
CA LYS A 561 11.55 45.35 -26.55
C LYS A 561 12.62 46.37 -26.91
N ARG A 562 13.62 46.60 -26.04
CA ARG A 562 14.76 47.50 -26.32
C ARG A 562 15.73 46.98 -27.39
N SER A 563 15.65 45.71 -27.77
CA SER A 563 16.43 45.13 -28.86
C SER A 563 15.75 45.24 -30.24
N ASN A 564 14.52 45.77 -30.31
CA ASN A 564 13.71 45.88 -31.52
C ASN A 564 13.12 47.31 -31.70
N SER A 565 13.87 48.33 -31.26
CA SER A 565 13.50 49.75 -31.27
C SER A 565 14.69 50.62 -31.67
#